data_AF-A0A7S2ENF4-F1
#
_entry.id   AF-A0A7S2ENF4-F1
#
_cell.length_a   1.000
_cell.length_b   1.000
_cell.length_c   1.000
_cell.angle_alpha   90.00
_cell.angle_beta   90.00
_cell.angle_gamma   90.00
#
_symmetry.space_group_name_H-M   'P 1'
#
loop_
_entity.id
_entity.type
_entity.pdbx_description
1 polymer ?
#
loop_
_entity_poly.entity_id
_entity_poly.type
_entity_poly.pdbx_seq_one_letter_code
_entity_poly.pdbx_strand_id
1 'polypeptide(L)'
;METSNFLFIGSYRDNEIDANHPLSAELKELQKEASNTNIHVSSLTKENVNELISDTIHMPQELTITFSDIIYKKTGGNALFVTQFLRSLWDEGLLFFSLESNTWKWDIESIKRKEMHDDVGLLMSNKILQLPAECQHAMKLLACVGSSCDETTLSM
;
A
#
# COMPACT_ATOMS: atom_id res chain seq x y z
N MET A 1 -19.09 -40.07 -6.28
CA MET A 1 -19.10 -38.93 -5.34
C MET A 1 -18.00 -38.00 -5.80
N GLU A 2 -18.34 -36.86 -6.39
CA GLU A 2 -17.36 -35.86 -6.81
C GLU A 2 -16.76 -35.21 -5.56
N THR A 3 -15.48 -35.48 -5.29
CA THR A 3 -14.74 -34.76 -4.26
C THR A 3 -14.46 -33.36 -4.77
N SER A 4 -15.21 -32.38 -4.28
CA SER A 4 -14.92 -30.96 -4.52
C SER A 4 -13.69 -30.57 -3.70
N ASN A 5 -12.54 -30.45 -4.35
CA ASN A 5 -11.31 -30.00 -3.71
C ASN A 5 -11.34 -28.47 -3.61
N PHE A 6 -11.66 -27.95 -2.42
CA PHE A 6 -11.66 -26.51 -2.16
C PHE A 6 -10.30 -26.06 -1.62
N LEU A 7 -9.83 -24.90 -2.11
CA LEU A 7 -8.72 -24.15 -1.52
C LEU A 7 -9.29 -22.89 -0.88
N PHE A 8 -9.09 -22.73 0.43
CA PHE A 8 -9.47 -21.53 1.16
C PHE A 8 -8.25 -20.62 1.30
N ILE A 9 -8.41 -19.35 0.91
CA ILE A 9 -7.41 -18.30 1.09
C ILE A 9 -8.07 -17.21 1.94
N GLY A 10 -7.44 -16.88 3.06
CA GLY A 10 -7.86 -15.80 3.94
C GLY A 10 -6.68 -14.91 4.27
N SER A 11 -6.97 -13.65 4.57
CA SER A 11 -6.00 -12.67 5.07
C SER A 11 -6.57 -12.01 6.31
N TYR A 12 -5.74 -11.80 7.32
CA TYR A 12 -6.11 -11.07 8.52
C TYR A 12 -4.94 -10.22 9.00
N ARG A 13 -5.24 -9.21 9.82
CA ARG A 13 -4.24 -8.35 10.46
C ARG A 13 -3.87 -9.00 11.79
N ASP A 14 -2.61 -9.41 11.91
CA ASP A 14 -2.09 -10.10 13.09
C ASP A 14 -2.15 -9.24 14.36
N ASN A 15 -2.10 -7.91 14.22
CA ASN A 15 -2.24 -6.97 15.32
C ASN A 15 -3.70 -6.73 15.79
N GLU A 16 -4.69 -7.24 15.07
CA GLU A 16 -6.12 -7.12 15.42
C GLU A 16 -6.70 -8.44 15.95
N ILE A 17 -5.92 -9.52 15.88
CA ILE A 17 -6.33 -10.87 16.26
C ILE A 17 -5.47 -11.33 17.43
N ASP A 18 -5.98 -11.07 18.63
CA ASP A 18 -5.38 -11.55 19.86
C ASP A 18 -5.79 -13.01 20.18
N ALA A 19 -5.26 -13.55 21.27
CA ALA A 19 -5.55 -14.91 21.70
C ALA A 19 -7.03 -15.16 22.05
N ASN A 20 -7.81 -14.10 22.30
CA ASN A 20 -9.23 -14.16 22.67
C ASN A 20 -10.15 -13.93 21.47
N HIS A 21 -9.62 -13.54 20.31
CA HIS A 21 -10.40 -13.32 19.10
C HIS A 21 -11.03 -14.64 18.60
N PRO A 22 -12.32 -14.66 18.18
CA PRO A 22 -13.00 -15.88 17.74
C PRO A 22 -12.26 -16.63 16.62
N LEU A 23 -11.64 -15.89 15.69
CA LEU A 23 -10.84 -16.47 14.61
C LEU A 23 -9.63 -17.27 15.11
N SER A 24 -9.03 -16.89 16.24
CA SER A 24 -7.85 -17.55 16.79
C SER A 24 -8.14 -18.99 17.23
N ALA A 25 -9.34 -19.24 17.75
CA ALA A 25 -9.79 -20.58 18.09
C ALA A 25 -10.07 -21.40 16.82
N GLU A 26 -10.78 -20.81 15.85
CA GLU A 26 -11.12 -21.48 14.60
C GLU A 26 -9.88 -21.87 13.78
N LEU A 27 -8.90 -20.97 13.67
CA LEU A 27 -7.63 -21.24 12.98
C LEU A 27 -6.85 -22.40 13.62
N LYS A 28 -6.92 -22.56 14.96
CA LYS A 28 -6.28 -23.68 15.66
C LYS A 28 -6.98 -25.00 15.39
N GLU A 29 -8.29 -25.01 15.26
CA GLU A 29 -9.04 -26.23 14.90
C GLU A 29 -8.80 -26.62 13.44
N LEU A 30 -8.86 -25.64 12.52
CA LEU A 30 -8.50 -25.85 11.11
C LEU A 30 -7.08 -26.38 10.95
N GLN A 31 -6.16 -25.95 11.82
CA GLN A 31 -4.78 -26.44 11.84
C GLN A 31 -4.64 -27.93 12.13
N LYS A 32 -5.60 -28.53 12.85
CA LYS A 32 -5.60 -29.96 13.17
C LYS A 32 -6.22 -30.81 12.06
N GLU A 33 -7.21 -30.26 11.35
CA GLU A 33 -8.01 -31.02 10.38
C GLU A 33 -7.44 -31.00 8.96
N ALA A 34 -6.69 -29.96 8.59
CA ALA A 34 -6.16 -29.81 7.24
C ALA A 34 -4.75 -29.23 7.21
N SER A 35 -4.00 -29.61 6.16
CA SER A 35 -2.76 -28.91 5.82
C SER A 35 -3.06 -27.46 5.49
N ASN A 36 -2.49 -26.55 6.27
CA ASN A 36 -2.62 -25.11 6.14
C ASN A 36 -1.22 -24.51 5.95
N THR A 37 -1.17 -23.34 5.32
CA THR A 37 0.07 -22.58 5.14
C THR A 37 -0.19 -21.15 5.55
N ASN A 38 0.50 -20.72 6.61
CA ASN A 38 0.46 -19.33 7.06
C ASN A 38 1.59 -18.56 6.38
N ILE A 39 1.22 -17.54 5.61
CA ILE A 39 2.18 -16.64 4.96
C ILE A 39 2.09 -15.30 5.68
N HIS A 40 3.14 -14.97 6.45
CA HIS A 40 3.26 -13.64 7.02
C HIS A 40 3.77 -12.68 5.95
N VAL A 41 2.96 -11.66 5.64
CA VAL A 41 3.29 -10.63 4.64
C VAL A 41 3.93 -9.44 5.36
N SER A 42 5.27 -9.44 5.40
CA SER A 42 6.04 -8.33 5.97
C SER A 42 6.18 -7.16 4.98
N SER A 43 6.74 -6.04 5.45
CA SER A 43 7.25 -4.99 4.57
C SER A 43 8.24 -5.55 3.54
N LEU A 44 8.31 -4.88 2.39
CA LEU A 44 9.28 -5.17 1.33
C LEU A 44 10.70 -5.00 1.88
N THR A 45 11.61 -5.86 1.44
CA THR A 45 13.05 -5.65 1.70
C THR A 45 13.56 -4.47 0.87
N LYS A 46 14.76 -4.01 1.20
CA LYS A 46 15.46 -2.98 0.43
C LYS A 46 15.61 -3.39 -1.04
N GLU A 47 15.96 -4.65 -1.27
CA GLU A 47 16.14 -5.23 -2.60
C GLU A 47 14.82 -5.26 -3.36
N ASN A 48 13.71 -5.67 -2.71
CA ASN A 48 12.39 -5.65 -3.35
C ASN A 48 11.90 -4.22 -3.65
N VAL A 49 12.24 -3.23 -2.81
CA VAL A 49 11.95 -1.83 -3.13
C VAL A 49 12.75 -1.36 -4.34
N ASN A 50 14.02 -1.74 -4.46
CA ASN A 50 14.83 -1.40 -5.64
C ASN A 50 14.29 -2.06 -6.92
N GLU A 51 13.93 -3.34 -6.85
CA GLU A 51 13.28 -4.08 -7.94
C GLU A 51 11.97 -3.40 -8.37
N LEU A 52 11.09 -3.12 -7.41
CA LEU A 52 9.82 -2.42 -7.68
C LEU A 52 10.04 -1.06 -8.36
N ILE A 53 11.02 -0.28 -7.91
CA ILE A 53 11.33 1.03 -8.49
C ILE A 53 11.91 0.88 -9.89
N SER A 54 12.89 -0.01 -10.05
CA SER A 54 13.55 -0.34 -11.33
C SER A 54 12.53 -0.72 -12.39
N ASP A 55 11.60 -1.61 -12.06
CA ASP A 55 10.51 -2.04 -12.93
C ASP A 55 9.54 -0.88 -13.25
N THR A 56 9.18 -0.07 -12.25
CA THR A 56 8.26 1.06 -12.43
C THR A 56 8.80 2.09 -13.41
N ILE A 57 10.08 2.45 -13.30
CA ILE A 57 10.71 3.48 -14.14
C ILE A 57 11.49 2.90 -15.33
N HIS A 58 11.46 1.58 -15.53
CA HIS A 58 12.13 0.88 -16.62
C HIS A 58 13.63 1.21 -16.73
N MET A 59 14.33 1.25 -15.59
CA MET A 59 15.77 1.48 -15.51
C MET A 59 16.47 0.28 -14.86
N PRO A 60 17.71 -0.07 -15.26
CA PRO A 60 18.48 -1.12 -14.60
C PRO A 60 18.60 -0.92 -13.08
N GLN A 61 18.50 -2.00 -12.32
CA GLN A 61 18.52 -1.99 -10.86
C GLN A 61 19.77 -1.32 -10.29
N GLU A 62 20.91 -1.40 -10.99
CA GLU A 62 22.19 -0.80 -10.59
C GLU A 62 22.13 0.73 -10.56
N LEU A 63 21.29 1.34 -11.42
CA LEU A 63 21.12 2.78 -11.51
C LEU A 63 20.10 3.31 -10.51
N THR A 64 19.20 2.46 -10.01
CA THR A 64 18.14 2.85 -9.08
C THR A 64 18.50 2.65 -7.61
N ILE A 65 19.60 1.97 -7.30
CA ILE A 65 20.01 1.63 -5.92
C ILE A 65 19.95 2.87 -5.01
N THR A 66 20.67 3.94 -5.34
CA THR A 66 20.74 5.11 -4.46
C THR A 66 19.39 5.80 -4.27
N PHE A 67 18.54 5.80 -5.30
CA PHE A 67 17.19 6.33 -5.21
C PHE A 67 16.32 5.44 -4.31
N SER A 68 16.32 4.13 -4.56
CA SER A 68 15.59 3.14 -3.78
C SER A 68 15.97 3.12 -2.30
N ASP A 69 17.24 3.35 -1.96
CA ASP A 69 17.72 3.45 -0.59
C ASP A 69 17.02 4.57 0.19
N ILE A 70 16.80 5.71 -0.47
CA ILE A 70 16.14 6.86 0.15
C ILE A 70 14.65 6.56 0.33
N ILE A 71 14.01 5.99 -0.70
CA ILE A 71 12.60 5.58 -0.62
C ILE A 71 12.39 4.55 0.49
N TYR A 72 13.23 3.51 0.55
CA TYR A 72 13.17 2.49 1.61
C TYR A 72 13.32 3.11 3.00
N LYS A 73 14.30 3.99 3.20
CA LYS A 73 14.50 4.69 4.49
C LYS A 73 13.30 5.54 4.91
N LYS A 74 12.61 6.17 3.96
CA LYS A 74 11.43 7.01 4.23
C LYS A 74 10.15 6.20 4.48
N THR A 75 10.07 5.00 3.90
CA THR A 75 8.82 4.21 3.85
C THR A 75 8.85 2.98 4.77
N GLY A 76 10.03 2.58 5.26
CA GLY A 76 10.22 1.33 6.00
C GLY A 76 9.89 0.08 5.19
N GLY A 77 9.93 0.17 3.85
CA GLY A 77 9.55 -0.92 2.94
C GLY A 77 8.04 -1.21 2.89
N ASN A 78 7.20 -0.41 3.56
CA ASN A 78 5.75 -0.60 3.46
C ASN A 78 5.29 -0.30 2.03
N ALA A 79 4.74 -1.30 1.33
CA ALA A 79 4.41 -1.19 -0.10
C ALA A 79 3.42 -0.06 -0.42
N LEU A 80 2.43 0.18 0.46
CA LEU A 80 1.52 1.31 0.30
C LEU A 80 2.31 2.61 0.36
N PHE A 81 3.17 2.78 1.35
CA PHE A 81 3.99 3.98 1.50
C PHE A 81 4.98 4.17 0.35
N VAL A 82 5.64 3.12 -0.12
CA VAL A 82 6.52 3.20 -1.31
C VAL A 82 5.76 3.76 -2.51
N THR A 83 4.60 3.19 -2.83
CA THR A 83 3.81 3.66 -3.99
C THR A 83 3.29 5.08 -3.82
N GLN A 84 2.88 5.48 -2.62
CA GLN A 84 2.38 6.83 -2.35
C GLN A 84 3.49 7.87 -2.40
N PHE A 85 4.67 7.54 -1.87
CA PHE A 85 5.80 8.45 -1.91
C PHE A 85 6.28 8.66 -3.35
N LEU A 86 6.41 7.60 -4.14
CA LEU A 86 6.76 7.71 -5.57
C LEU A 86 5.77 8.58 -6.35
N ARG A 87 4.46 8.42 -6.10
CA ARG A 87 3.42 9.29 -6.71
C ARG A 87 3.59 10.75 -6.30
N SER A 88 3.78 11.03 -5.01
CA SER A 88 4.03 12.40 -4.52
C SER A 88 5.28 13.02 -5.14
N LEU A 89 6.35 12.23 -5.33
CA LEU A 89 7.55 12.71 -6.03
C LEU A 89 7.27 13.07 -7.49
N TRP A 90 6.44 12.28 -8.17
CA TRP A 90 6.01 12.58 -9.54
C TRP A 90 5.14 13.84 -9.61
N ASP A 91 4.12 13.93 -8.76
CA ASP A 91 3.17 15.05 -8.74
C ASP A 91 3.88 16.38 -8.43
N GLU A 92 4.92 16.34 -7.59
CA GLU A 92 5.76 17.50 -7.23
C GLU A 92 6.91 17.75 -8.21
N GLY A 93 7.05 16.95 -9.27
CA GLY A 93 8.12 17.08 -10.26
C GLY A 93 9.52 16.76 -9.74
N LEU A 94 9.63 16.09 -8.59
CA LEU A 94 10.89 15.63 -8.00
C LEU A 94 11.38 14.32 -8.63
N LEU A 95 10.47 13.54 -9.22
CA LEU A 95 10.73 12.41 -10.10
C LEU A 95 10.07 12.72 -11.45
N PHE A 96 10.84 12.72 -12.54
CA PHE A 96 10.33 13.12 -13.85
C PHE A 96 11.07 12.45 -14.99
N PHE A 97 10.40 12.33 -16.14
CA PHE A 97 11.03 11.83 -17.36
C PHE A 97 11.68 12.97 -18.14
N SER A 98 12.99 12.91 -18.36
CA SER A 98 13.75 13.92 -19.10
C SER A 98 13.82 13.53 -20.57
N LEU A 99 13.10 14.28 -21.42
CA LEU A 99 13.07 14.07 -22.87
C LEU A 99 14.44 14.26 -23.53
N GLU A 100 15.26 15.18 -23.02
CA GLU A 100 16.61 15.47 -23.56
C GLU A 100 17.54 14.25 -23.48
N SER A 101 17.49 13.53 -22.36
CA SER A 101 18.31 12.34 -22.12
C SER A 101 17.54 11.03 -22.31
N ASN A 102 16.26 11.12 -22.70
CA ASN A 102 15.32 9.99 -22.81
C ASN A 102 15.38 9.02 -21.63
N THR A 103 15.43 9.56 -20.41
CA THR A 103 15.60 8.76 -19.18
C THR A 103 14.92 9.43 -17.98
N TRP A 104 14.64 8.64 -16.96
CA TRP A 104 14.12 9.16 -15.70
C TRP A 104 15.22 9.88 -14.92
N LYS A 105 14.83 10.99 -14.30
CA LYS A 105 15.68 11.78 -13.41
C LYS A 105 14.93 12.08 -12.12
N TRP A 106 15.70 12.30 -11.07
CA TRP A 106 15.18 12.66 -9.76
C TRP A 106 16.09 13.64 -9.04
N ASP A 107 15.50 14.58 -8.30
CA ASP A 107 16.25 15.51 -7.45
C ASP A 107 16.50 14.87 -6.07
N ILE A 108 17.65 14.21 -5.96
CA ILE A 108 18.01 13.46 -4.77
C ILE A 108 18.09 14.32 -3.50
N GLU A 109 18.49 15.59 -3.62
CA GLU A 109 18.68 16.47 -2.47
C GLU A 109 17.33 16.97 -1.95
N SER A 110 16.40 17.30 -2.84
CA SER A 110 15.04 17.65 -2.47
C SER A 110 14.28 16.46 -1.87
N ILE A 111 14.46 15.24 -2.42
CA ILE A 111 13.84 14.02 -1.91
C ILE A 111 14.33 13.68 -0.49
N LYS A 112 15.63 13.85 -0.20
CA LYS A 112 16.16 13.63 1.16
C LYS A 112 15.50 14.54 2.21
N ARG A 113 15.28 15.80 1.85
CA ARG A 113 14.65 16.82 2.72
C ARG A 113 13.15 16.63 2.89
N LYS A 114 12.49 16.03 1.90
CA LYS A 114 11.05 15.76 1.96
C LYS A 114 10.73 14.82 3.12
N GLU A 115 9.82 15.23 3.98
CA GLU A 115 9.29 14.36 5.03
C GLU A 115 8.29 13.38 4.44
N MET A 116 8.29 12.19 5.02
CA MET A 116 7.28 11.19 4.75
C MET A 116 6.56 10.93 6.05
N HIS A 117 5.25 11.20 6.07
CA HIS A 117 4.42 10.84 7.20
C HIS A 117 4.00 9.38 7.06
N ASP A 118 4.29 8.59 8.09
CA ASP A 118 4.01 7.16 8.22
C ASP A 118 2.61 6.86 8.79
N ASP A 119 1.73 7.87 8.78
CA ASP A 119 0.34 7.74 9.22
C ASP A 119 -0.61 7.61 8.02
N VAL A 120 -1.18 6.40 7.85
CA VAL A 120 -2.19 6.12 6.82
C VAL A 120 -3.42 7.02 6.99
N GLY A 121 -3.81 7.34 8.22
CA GLY A 121 -4.90 8.25 8.53
C GLY A 121 -4.62 9.67 8.03
N LEU A 122 -3.41 10.18 8.26
CA LEU A 122 -2.99 11.49 7.75
C LEU A 122 -2.92 11.50 6.22
N LEU A 123 -2.37 10.44 5.61
CA LEU A 123 -2.34 10.27 4.15
C LEU A 123 -3.75 10.32 3.54
N MET A 124 -4.68 9.53 4.09
CA MET A 124 -6.06 9.50 3.62
C MET A 124 -6.75 10.85 3.84
N SER A 125 -6.51 11.49 4.99
CA SER A 125 -7.05 12.82 5.29
C SER A 125 -6.60 13.86 4.26
N ASN A 126 -5.31 13.90 3.92
CA ASN A 126 -4.78 14.83 2.93
C ASN A 126 -5.42 14.61 1.55
N LYS A 127 -5.63 13.35 1.14
CA LYS A 127 -6.33 13.06 -0.13
C LYS A 127 -7.78 13.50 -0.11
N ILE A 128 -8.49 13.23 0.98
CA ILE A 128 -9.90 13.63 1.12
C ILE A 128 -10.01 15.16 1.07
N LEU A 129 -9.12 15.88 1.75
CA LEU A 129 -9.12 17.35 1.79
C LEU A 129 -8.81 18.00 0.43
N GLN A 130 -8.16 17.28 -0.50
CA GLN A 130 -7.94 17.75 -1.87
C GLN A 130 -9.18 17.59 -2.78
N LEU A 131 -10.20 16.86 -2.35
CA LEU A 131 -11.43 16.69 -3.14
C LEU A 131 -12.34 17.93 -3.05
N PRO A 132 -13.23 18.16 -4.04
CA PRO A 132 -14.27 19.18 -3.97
C PRO A 132 -15.13 19.04 -2.69
N ALA A 133 -15.69 20.15 -2.22
CA ALA A 133 -16.45 20.19 -0.97
C ALA A 133 -17.65 19.22 -0.98
N GLU A 134 -18.28 19.05 -2.14
CA GLU A 134 -19.38 18.14 -2.37
C GLU A 134 -18.96 16.68 -2.18
N CYS A 135 -17.79 16.31 -2.71
CA CYS A 135 -17.21 14.98 -2.52
C CYS A 135 -16.84 14.73 -1.06
N GLN A 136 -16.25 15.72 -0.38
CA GLN A 136 -15.95 15.60 1.05
C GLN A 136 -17.21 15.42 1.89
N HIS A 137 -18.29 16.12 1.56
CA HIS A 137 -19.57 15.99 2.25
C HIS A 137 -20.17 14.59 2.04
N ALA A 138 -20.21 14.10 0.80
CA ALA A 138 -20.66 12.76 0.48
C ALA A 138 -19.85 11.68 1.22
N MET A 139 -18.51 11.80 1.24
CA MET A 139 -17.66 10.84 1.97
C MET A 139 -17.95 10.78 3.47
N LYS A 140 -18.26 11.92 4.11
CA LYS A 140 -18.64 11.95 5.54
C LYS A 140 -19.94 11.18 5.80
N LEU A 141 -20.93 11.34 4.92
CA LEU A 141 -22.20 10.60 5.02
C LEU A 141 -21.98 9.10 4.81
N LEU A 142 -21.18 8.72 3.81
CA LEU A 142 -20.89 7.33 3.49
C LEU A 142 -20.07 6.61 4.57
N ALA A 143 -19.19 7.32 5.26
CA ALA A 143 -18.44 6.77 6.39
C ALA A 143 -19.36 6.25 7.53
N CYS A 144 -20.60 6.74 7.62
CA CYS A 144 -21.59 6.26 8.59
C CYS A 144 -22.33 4.99 8.13
N VAL A 145 -22.29 4.64 6.84
CA VAL A 145 -23.05 3.52 6.26
C VAL A 145 -22.26 2.20 6.34
N GLY A 146 -20.92 2.25 6.30
CA GLY A 146 -20.04 1.08 6.42
C GLY A 146 -18.99 1.01 5.31
N SER A 147 -18.41 -0.17 5.10
CA SER A 147 -17.33 -0.39 4.11
C SER A 147 -17.80 -0.50 2.65
N SER A 148 -19.12 -0.57 2.42
CA SER A 148 -19.74 -0.58 1.09
C SER A 148 -21.16 -0.02 1.14
N CYS A 149 -21.62 0.55 0.03
CA CYS A 149 -23.00 1.04 -0.13
C CYS A 149 -23.46 0.80 -1.58
N ASP A 150 -24.77 0.66 -1.77
CA ASP A 150 -25.38 0.55 -3.09
C ASP A 150 -25.66 1.93 -3.71
N GLU A 151 -25.84 1.96 -5.03
CA GLU A 151 -26.10 3.19 -5.80
C GLU A 151 -27.40 3.88 -5.37
N THR A 152 -28.37 3.10 -4.87
CA THR A 152 -29.61 3.61 -4.29
C THR A 152 -29.38 4.39 -3.00
N THR A 153 -28.41 4.00 -2.18
CA THR A 153 -28.03 4.76 -0.98
C THR A 153 -27.23 6.02 -1.31
N LEU A 154 -26.50 6.03 -2.43
CA LEU A 154 -25.76 7.18 -2.94
C LEU A 154 -26.64 8.26 -3.59
N SER A 155 -27.84 7.91 -4.05
CA SER A 155 -28.76 8.79 -4.77
C SER A 155 -29.88 9.39 -3.89
N MET A 156 -29.89 9.06 -2.59
CA MET A 156 -30.82 9.62 -1.59
C MET A 156 -30.35 10.97 -1.02
#